data_AF-A0A232EYT0-F1
#
_entry.id   AF-A0A232EYT0-F1
#
_cell.length_a   1.000
_cell.length_b   1.000
_cell.length_c   1.000
_cell.angle_alpha   90.00
_cell.angle_beta   90.00
_cell.angle_gamma   90.00
#
_symmetry.space_group_name_H-M   'P 1'
#
loop_
_entity.id
_entity.type
_entity.pdbx_description
1 polymer ?
#
loop_
_entity_poly.entity_id
_entity_poly.type
_entity_poly.pdbx_seq_one_letter_code
_entity_poly.pdbx_strand_id
1 'polypeptide(L)'
;MKKFNGTDGCTYCEHPTVSVDGVRKYPIILLPPVPRSDELIKQKMIFAHNSNLKDVIGIKGPSSLMNLKHFDLVNRMIVDFMHACLLGVTDLYTTIILTNAKKKYYVGSPNKLHIIDQRLLSIRPPNCIAKISRRIGLRQNG
;
A
#
# COMPACT_ATOMS: atom_id res chain seq x y z
N MET A 1 -10.22 -2.15 9.64
CA MET A 1 -8.87 -1.51 9.75
C MET A 1 -8.89 -0.13 9.11
N LYS A 2 -7.94 0.75 9.45
CA LYS A 2 -7.69 2.01 8.72
C LYS A 2 -7.02 1.72 7.38
N LYS A 3 -7.04 2.72 6.49
CA LYS A 3 -6.26 2.71 5.25
C LYS A 3 -4.77 2.78 5.57
N PHE A 4 -3.91 2.36 4.65
CA PHE A 4 -2.45 2.38 4.82
C PHE A 4 -1.88 3.76 5.16
N ASN A 5 -2.51 4.84 4.67
CA ASN A 5 -2.16 6.23 4.99
C ASN A 5 -2.81 6.77 6.28
N GLY A 6 -3.46 5.91 7.07
CA GLY A 6 -4.02 6.25 8.37
C GLY A 6 -3.03 5.99 9.51
N THR A 7 -3.42 6.39 10.73
CA THR A 7 -2.63 6.05 11.93
C THR A 7 -2.58 4.55 12.14
N ASP A 8 -1.36 4.03 12.31
CA ASP A 8 -1.06 2.60 12.51
C ASP A 8 -1.70 1.73 11.41
N GLY A 9 -1.74 2.26 10.19
CA GLY A 9 -2.55 1.77 9.08
C GLY A 9 -2.02 0.54 8.36
N CYS A 10 -0.84 0.04 8.73
CA CYS A 10 -0.30 -1.22 8.20
C CYS A 10 -1.29 -2.34 8.51
N THR A 11 -1.35 -3.41 7.72
CA THR A 11 -2.16 -4.60 8.03
C THR A 11 -1.35 -5.63 8.81
N TYR A 12 -0.04 -5.70 8.54
CA TYR A 12 0.87 -6.74 9.03
C TYR A 12 1.47 -6.46 10.41
N CYS A 13 1.64 -5.19 10.80
CA CYS A 13 2.32 -4.83 12.06
C CYS A 13 1.79 -3.52 12.65
N GLU A 14 2.13 -3.26 13.91
CA GLU A 14 1.69 -2.10 14.69
C GLU A 14 2.64 -0.90 14.51
N HIS A 15 3.11 -0.69 13.29
CA HIS A 15 4.08 0.38 13.01
C HIS A 15 3.40 1.75 13.11
N PRO A 16 3.91 2.66 13.96
CA PRO A 16 3.30 3.97 14.17
C PRO A 16 3.57 4.91 13.01
N THR A 17 2.55 5.64 12.56
CA THR A 17 2.74 6.67 11.52
C THR A 17 2.86 8.06 12.12
N VAL A 18 3.76 8.87 11.56
CA VAL A 18 3.91 10.29 11.92
C VAL A 18 3.32 11.19 10.86
N SER A 19 2.81 12.36 11.25
CA SER A 19 2.32 13.38 10.31
C SER A 19 3.48 14.29 9.93
N VAL A 20 3.84 14.32 8.65
CA VAL A 20 4.90 15.16 8.09
C VAL A 20 4.30 15.91 6.90
N ASP A 21 4.26 17.25 6.98
CA ASP A 21 3.71 18.13 5.94
C ASP A 21 2.28 17.76 5.51
N GLY A 22 1.42 17.42 6.49
CA GLY A 22 0.04 17.01 6.24
C GLY A 22 -0.14 15.60 5.69
N VAL A 23 0.95 14.85 5.45
CA VAL A 23 0.94 13.47 4.96
C VAL A 23 1.39 12.51 6.06
N ARG A 24 0.74 11.36 6.18
CA ARG A 24 1.15 10.30 7.12
C ARG A 24 2.27 9.46 6.52
N LYS A 25 3.37 9.29 7.26
CA LYS A 25 4.55 8.53 6.86
C LYS A 25 4.91 7.49 7.91
N TYR A 26 5.50 6.38 7.47
CA TYR A 26 6.09 5.37 8.34
C TYR A 26 7.55 5.77 8.61
N PRO A 27 7.91 6.23 9.82
CA PRO A 27 9.28 6.57 10.14
C PRO A 27 10.13 5.30 10.20
N ILE A 28 11.43 5.47 9.97
CA ILE A 28 12.41 4.43 10.27
C ILE A 28 12.50 4.31 11.79
N ILE A 29 12.33 3.09 12.30
CA ILE A 29 12.44 2.77 13.72
C ILE A 29 13.55 1.73 13.92
N LEU A 30 14.31 1.83 15.01
CA LEU A 30 15.43 0.92 15.30
C LEU A 30 14.97 -0.51 15.60
N LEU A 31 13.85 -0.64 16.29
CA LEU A 31 13.28 -1.94 16.65
C LEU A 31 12.15 -2.29 15.68
N PRO A 32 12.09 -3.54 15.19
CA PRO A 32 11.01 -3.95 14.31
C PRO A 32 9.65 -3.81 15.02
N PRO A 33 8.61 -3.35 14.32
CA PRO A 33 7.28 -3.19 14.91
C PRO A 33 6.66 -4.55 15.21
N VAL A 34 5.82 -4.60 16.24
CA VAL A 34 5.14 -5.84 16.66
C VAL A 34 4.25 -6.35 15.50
N PRO A 35 4.39 -7.62 15.07
CA PRO A 35 3.52 -8.18 14.06
C PRO A 35 2.11 -8.34 14.61
N ARG A 36 1.10 -8.11 13.76
CA ARG A 36 -0.29 -8.41 14.10
C ARG A 36 -0.56 -9.90 13.92
N SER A 37 -1.45 -10.43 14.74
CA SER A 37 -2.07 -11.74 14.54
C SER A 37 -3.57 -11.59 14.32
N ASP A 38 -4.19 -12.58 13.66
CA ASP A 38 -5.63 -12.62 13.42
C ASP A 38 -6.44 -12.52 14.74
N GLU A 39 -6.01 -13.27 15.75
CA GLU A 39 -6.62 -13.29 17.09
C GLU A 39 -6.56 -11.91 17.76
N LEU A 40 -5.40 -11.27 17.75
CA LEU A 40 -5.19 -9.96 18.37
C LEU A 40 -5.98 -8.87 17.64
N ILE A 41 -6.09 -8.95 16.32
CA ILE A 41 -6.95 -8.05 15.55
C ILE A 41 -8.41 -8.22 15.96
N LYS A 42 -8.91 -9.46 16.02
CA LYS A 42 -10.30 -9.74 16.40
C LYS A 42 -10.61 -9.23 17.80
N GLN A 43 -9.72 -9.44 18.76
CA GLN A 43 -9.83 -8.88 20.11
C GLN A 43 -9.88 -7.35 20.09
N LYS A 44 -8.95 -6.69 19.38
CA LYS A 44 -8.92 -5.22 19.25
C LYS A 44 -10.15 -4.66 18.54
N MET A 45 -10.71 -5.39 17.57
CA MET A 45 -11.96 -5.02 16.89
C MET A 45 -13.14 -5.02 17.86
N ILE A 46 -13.29 -6.08 18.66
CA ILE A 46 -14.36 -6.19 19.67
C ILE A 46 -14.16 -5.12 20.75
N PHE A 47 -12.93 -4.94 21.23
CA PHE A 47 -12.59 -3.93 22.22
C PHE A 47 -12.90 -2.51 21.73
N ALA A 48 -12.49 -2.16 20.51
CA ALA A 48 -12.80 -0.85 19.91
C ALA A 48 -14.31 -0.58 19.89
N HIS A 49 -15.11 -1.59 19.56
CA HIS A 49 -16.57 -1.47 19.53
C HIS A 49 -17.18 -1.33 20.93
N ASN A 50 -16.84 -2.21 21.85
CA ASN A 50 -17.39 -2.23 23.20
C ASN A 50 -17.03 -0.97 23.99
N SER A 51 -15.83 -0.44 23.77
CA SER A 51 -15.34 0.80 24.41
C SER A 51 -15.73 2.07 23.64
N ASN A 52 -16.48 1.96 22.55
CA ASN A 52 -16.90 3.08 21.69
C ASN A 52 -15.71 3.96 21.23
N LEU A 53 -14.56 3.32 20.98
CA LEU A 53 -13.35 3.99 20.51
C LEU A 53 -13.38 4.14 18.99
N LYS A 54 -12.83 5.25 18.49
CA LYS A 54 -12.68 5.48 17.05
C LYS A 54 -11.80 4.42 16.37
N ASP A 55 -10.74 4.02 17.06
CA ASP A 55 -9.86 2.92 16.70
C ASP A 55 -8.93 2.53 17.85
N VAL A 56 -8.37 1.33 17.75
CA VAL A 56 -7.34 0.77 18.63
C VAL A 56 -6.14 0.40 17.76
N ILE A 57 -5.10 1.23 17.74
CA ILE A 57 -3.88 1.03 16.92
C ILE A 57 -4.26 0.72 15.46
N GLY A 58 -5.02 1.64 14.84
CA GLY A 58 -5.45 1.52 13.45
C GLY A 58 -6.62 0.55 13.20
N ILE A 59 -7.13 -0.12 14.23
CA ILE A 59 -8.26 -1.07 14.13
C ILE A 59 -9.55 -0.39 14.58
N LYS A 60 -10.45 -0.10 13.62
CA LYS A 60 -11.69 0.64 13.87
C LYS A 60 -12.79 -0.14 14.62
N GLY A 61 -12.92 -1.42 14.34
CA GLY A 61 -14.05 -2.21 14.85
C GLY A 61 -14.31 -3.49 14.03
N PRO A 62 -15.37 -4.24 14.39
CA PRO A 62 -15.72 -5.51 13.80
C PRO A 62 -15.90 -5.43 12.28
N SER A 63 -15.48 -6.48 11.59
CA SER A 63 -15.67 -6.64 10.16
C SER A 63 -16.36 -7.97 9.92
N SER A 64 -17.27 -8.03 8.94
CA SER A 64 -17.93 -9.28 8.57
C SER A 64 -16.94 -10.40 8.18
N LEU A 65 -15.74 -10.03 7.71
CA LEU A 65 -14.66 -10.97 7.39
C LEU A 65 -14.15 -11.74 8.61
N MET A 66 -14.33 -11.21 9.83
CA MET A 66 -13.90 -11.87 11.06
C MET A 66 -14.66 -13.17 11.34
N ASN A 67 -15.86 -13.31 10.76
CA ASN A 67 -16.75 -14.46 10.96
C ASN A 67 -16.45 -15.61 9.98
N LEU A 68 -15.58 -15.39 8.99
CA LEU A 68 -15.24 -16.42 8.01
C LEU A 68 -14.31 -17.46 8.65
N LYS A 69 -14.75 -18.72 8.63
CA LYS A 69 -13.92 -19.84 9.07
C LYS A 69 -12.69 -19.95 8.18
N HIS A 70 -11.51 -20.09 8.78
CA HIS A 70 -10.20 -20.18 8.09
C HIS A 70 -9.75 -18.92 7.34
N PHE A 71 -10.38 -17.77 7.58
CA PHE A 71 -9.89 -16.49 7.06
C PHE A 71 -9.06 -15.78 8.13
N ASP A 72 -7.78 -15.55 7.80
CA ASP A 72 -6.84 -14.81 8.63
C ASP A 72 -6.79 -13.35 8.15
N LEU A 73 -7.21 -12.42 9.00
CA LEU A 73 -7.28 -10.99 8.67
C LEU A 73 -5.92 -10.34 8.43
N VAL A 74 -4.82 -10.92 8.90
CA VAL A 74 -3.46 -10.43 8.64
C VAL A 74 -2.97 -10.97 7.31
N ASN A 75 -3.02 -12.30 7.14
CA ASN A 75 -2.36 -13.00 6.04
C ASN A 75 -3.18 -13.02 4.76
N ARG A 76 -4.51 -12.88 4.85
CA ARG A 76 -5.43 -12.92 3.70
C ARG A 76 -5.92 -11.53 3.27
N MET A 77 -5.49 -10.47 3.96
CA MET A 77 -5.69 -9.09 3.53
C MET A 77 -4.47 -8.62 2.72
N ILE A 78 -4.71 -8.28 1.46
CA ILE A 78 -3.66 -7.80 0.57
C ILE A 78 -3.49 -6.29 0.80
N VAL A 79 -2.26 -5.85 1.06
CA VAL A 79 -1.93 -4.42 0.98
C VAL A 79 -2.09 -3.98 -0.46
N ASP A 80 -2.74 -2.84 -0.67
CA ASP A 80 -2.93 -2.25 -2.01
C ASP A 80 -1.57 -1.97 -2.65
N PHE A 81 -1.09 -2.95 -3.42
CA PHE A 81 0.25 -2.95 -3.99
C PHE A 81 0.40 -1.86 -5.05
N MET A 82 -0.67 -1.55 -5.79
CA MET A 82 -0.65 -0.50 -6.80
C MET A 82 -0.45 0.88 -6.16
N HIS A 83 -1.25 1.22 -5.14
CA HIS A 83 -1.22 2.55 -4.56
C HIS A 83 -0.12 2.72 -3.50
N ALA A 84 0.09 1.72 -2.64
CA ALA A 84 1.07 1.83 -1.55
C ALA A 84 2.51 1.59 -2.03
N CYS A 85 2.72 0.59 -2.89
CA CYS A 85 4.06 0.23 -3.35
C CYS A 85 4.38 0.91 -4.67
N LEU A 86 3.66 0.63 -5.75
CA LEU A 86 4.07 1.13 -7.07
C LEU A 86 3.97 2.64 -7.17
N LEU A 87 2.79 3.22 -6.92
CA LEU A 87 2.60 4.66 -7.05
C LEU A 87 3.35 5.42 -5.94
N GLY A 88 3.14 5.03 -4.68
CA GLY A 88 3.72 5.73 -3.53
C GLY A 88 5.26 5.70 -3.49
N VAL A 89 5.88 4.55 -3.75
CA VAL A 89 7.34 4.45 -3.72
C VAL A 89 7.93 5.14 -4.95
N THR A 90 7.36 4.94 -6.14
CA THR A 90 7.87 5.60 -7.35
C THR A 90 7.81 7.12 -7.20
N ASP A 91 6.69 7.67 -6.74
CA ASP A 91 6.51 9.12 -6.52
C ASP A 91 7.52 9.69 -5.50
N LEU A 92 7.76 8.97 -4.41
CA LEU A 92 8.75 9.36 -3.41
C LEU A 92 10.17 9.44 -4.02
N TYR A 93 10.60 8.38 -4.70
CA TYR A 93 11.94 8.32 -5.27
C TYR A 93 12.13 9.30 -6.42
N THR A 94 11.14 9.44 -7.31
CA THR A 94 11.20 10.43 -8.41
C THR A 94 11.29 11.84 -7.84
N THR A 95 10.47 12.18 -6.83
CA THR A 95 10.53 13.47 -6.16
C THR A 95 11.91 13.73 -5.55
N ILE A 96 12.48 12.77 -4.81
CA ILE A 96 13.81 12.92 -4.19
C ILE A 96 14.89 13.19 -5.23
N ILE A 97 14.88 12.43 -6.33
CA ILE A 97 15.91 12.48 -7.38
C ILE A 97 15.78 13.74 -8.25
N LEU A 98 14.56 14.24 -8.45
CA LEU A 98 14.26 15.40 -9.31
C LEU A 98 14.32 16.75 -8.60
N THR A 99 14.23 16.81 -7.26
CA THR A 99 14.18 18.10 -6.52
C THR A 99 15.46 18.45 -5.76
N ASN A 100 16.30 17.47 -5.41
CA ASN A 100 17.47 17.70 -4.54
C ASN A 100 18.73 18.17 -5.30
N ALA A 101 18.70 19.37 -5.89
CA ALA A 101 19.79 19.91 -6.74
C ALA A 101 21.21 19.86 -6.16
N LYS A 102 21.34 19.90 -4.82
CA LYS A 102 22.63 19.90 -4.11
C LYS A 102 23.23 18.50 -3.88
N LYS A 103 22.51 17.43 -4.24
CA LYS A 103 22.92 16.04 -3.95
C LYS A 103 23.51 15.38 -5.19
N LYS A 104 24.47 14.46 -4.98
CA LYS A 104 25.17 13.75 -6.07
C LYS A 104 24.23 12.92 -6.97
N TYR A 105 23.10 12.47 -6.43
CA TYR A 105 22.09 11.68 -7.15
C TYR A 105 21.06 12.53 -7.92
N TYR A 106 21.22 13.85 -7.96
CA TYR A 106 20.28 14.75 -8.63
C TYR A 106 20.30 14.58 -10.16
N VAL A 107 19.11 14.45 -10.75
CA VAL A 107 18.94 14.39 -12.21
C VAL A 107 17.88 15.33 -12.75
N GLY A 108 17.37 16.29 -11.96
CA GLY A 108 16.34 17.24 -12.37
C GLY A 108 16.81 18.41 -13.25
N SER A 109 18.01 18.35 -13.84
CA SER A 109 18.50 19.40 -14.75
C SER A 109 17.69 19.41 -16.06
N PRO A 110 17.45 20.57 -16.72
CA PRO A 110 16.62 20.67 -17.93
C PRO A 110 16.98 19.66 -19.04
N ASN A 111 18.28 19.47 -19.32
CA ASN A 111 18.74 18.52 -20.33
C ASN A 111 18.38 17.06 -20.00
N LYS A 112 18.50 16.68 -18.72
CA LYS A 112 18.15 15.34 -18.25
C LYS A 112 16.63 15.13 -18.21
N LEU A 113 15.87 16.14 -17.79
CA LEU A 113 14.42 16.11 -17.81
C LEU A 113 13.89 15.88 -19.23
N HIS A 114 14.45 16.57 -20.23
CA HIS A 114 14.09 16.35 -21.62
C HIS A 114 14.29 14.89 -22.07
N ILE A 115 15.42 14.27 -21.69
CA ILE A 115 15.70 12.85 -21.98
C ILE A 115 14.70 11.93 -21.25
N ILE A 116 14.36 12.25 -20.00
CA ILE A 116 13.39 11.49 -19.20
C ILE A 116 12.01 11.56 -19.87
N ASP A 117 11.54 12.75 -20.23
CA ASP A 117 10.25 12.96 -20.89
C ASP A 117 10.17 12.23 -22.23
N GLN A 118 11.22 12.33 -23.05
CA GLN A 118 11.29 11.61 -24.32
C GLN A 118 11.19 10.09 -24.13
N ARG A 119 11.82 9.55 -23.09
CA ARG A 119 11.73 8.12 -22.76
C ARG A 119 10.37 7.73 -22.21
N LEU A 120 9.76 8.56 -21.38
CA LEU A 120 8.41 8.30 -20.85
C LEU A 120 7.37 8.28 -21.97
N LEU A 121 7.45 9.24 -22.89
CA LEU A 121 6.55 9.33 -24.05
C LEU A 121 6.75 8.19 -25.07
N SER A 122 7.91 7.52 -25.07
CA SER A 122 8.16 6.37 -25.95
C SER A 122 7.67 5.04 -25.38
N ILE A 123 7.29 4.99 -24.09
CA ILE A 123 6.69 3.81 -23.48
C ILE A 123 5.36 3.53 -24.15
N ARG A 124 5.25 2.36 -24.79
CA ARG A 124 3.98 1.86 -25.32
C ARG A 124 3.36 0.93 -24.28
N PRO A 125 2.31 1.35 -23.55
CA PRO A 125 1.64 0.45 -22.66
C PRO A 125 1.04 -0.70 -23.47
N PRO A 126 0.96 -1.92 -22.89
CA PRO A 126 0.24 -3.00 -23.55
C PRO A 126 -1.20 -2.54 -23.80
N ASN A 127 -1.62 -2.48 -25.06
CA ASN A 127 -3.02 -2.32 -25.40
C ASN A 127 -3.77 -3.49 -24.76
N CYS A 128 -4.65 -3.22 -23.80
CA CYS A 128 -5.38 -4.22 -23.04
C CYS A 128 -5.89 -5.35 -23.96
N ILE A 129 -5.29 -6.54 -23.88
CA ILE A 129 -5.87 -7.74 -24.43
C ILE A 129 -6.98 -8.15 -23.46
N ALA A 130 -8.17 -7.61 -23.65
CA ALA A 130 -9.35 -8.18 -23.03
C ALA A 130 -9.45 -9.63 -23.55
N LYS A 131 -9.11 -10.62 -22.71
CA LYS A 131 -9.50 -12.00 -22.99
C LYS A 131 -11.02 -12.04 -22.93
N ILE A 132 -11.65 -11.88 -24.09
CA ILE A 132 -13.09 -12.10 -24.23
C ILE A 132 -13.33 -13.58 -23.91
N SER A 133 -14.33 -13.84 -23.06
CA SER A 133 -14.77 -15.21 -22.75
C SER A 133 -15.07 -15.96 -24.04
N ARG A 134 -14.24 -16.95 -24.39
CA ARG A 134 -14.48 -17.85 -25.52
C ARG A 134 -15.44 -18.96 -25.10
N ARG A 135 -16.32 -19.38 -26.02
CA ARG A 135 -17.24 -20.51 -25.82
C ARG A 135 -16.47 -21.75 -25.36
N ILE A 136 -17.04 -22.49 -24.41
CA ILE A 136 -16.40 -23.65 -23.76
C ILE A 136 -15.92 -24.69 -24.79
N GLY A 137 -16.69 -24.94 -25.86
CA GLY A 137 -16.33 -25.89 -26.93
C GLY A 137 -15.13 -25.51 -27.81
N LEU A 138 -14.62 -24.27 -27.74
CA LEU A 138 -13.43 -23.82 -28.48
C LEU A 138 -12.13 -23.94 -27.67
N ARG A 139 -12.21 -24.50 -26.46
CA ARG A 139 -11.06 -24.79 -25.60
C ARG A 139 -10.61 -26.23 -25.87
N GLN A 140 -10.04 -26.51 -27.04
CA GLN A 140 -9.37 -27.80 -27.24
C GLN A 140 -8.02 -27.78 -26.54
N ASN A 141 -7.78 -28.83 -25.74
CA ASN A 141 -6.65 -29.01 -24.85
C ASN A 141 -5.34 -29.07 -25.64
N GLY A 142 -4.41 -28.17 -25.33
CA GLY A 142 -2.98 -28.33 -25.59
C GLY A 142 -2.28 -28.59 -24.27
#